data_AF-A0A504IXU0-F1
#
_entry.id   AF-A0A504IXU0-F1
#
_cell.length_a   1.000
_cell.length_b   1.000
_cell.length_c   1.000
_cell.angle_alpha   90.00
_cell.angle_beta   90.00
_cell.angle_gamma   90.00
#
_symmetry.space_group_name_H-M   'P 1'
#
loop_
_entity.id
_entity.type
_entity.pdbx_description
1 polymer ?
#
loop_
_entity_poly.entity_id
_entity_poly.type
_entity_poly.pdbx_seq_one_letter_code
_entity_poly.pdbx_strand_id
1 'polypeptide(L)'
;MNTLAPFAYHNTLRDHFKQRKKTWEWFQSDTIKEKQITKFKSDLLKNTYRLDKTSHPEVYEIIREIQEILFIDADVTVYQEYNSTQLNAGISIVEKEAHIVLSGNLLKILSPEEVKAVLAHELSHYLFFKIEDGSFEVTQRIIIALANDYRSDDAYIQTARIYQLYLELYCDAGSLLVCKDYKTVISALVKMNTGLSEVNADSYILQAEEIIKKDPEASKNFSHPEAYIRSLALKYSRDKELSPAIEWNSLIKGALDLETLDIFQQKEVQKYTRDILKLIIAPDWMNTSTVQNLCKKYFSDFTRTAKGMSVDELADIIKKAKTSIHDYFSYVLLDFARVDADLEELALGYTLEIAEQLQLQEAYSKIVRKELKLTARAFKTLQEKILQELVKVNENGENGLYQE
;
A
#
# COMPACT_ATOMS: atom_id res chain seq x y z
N MET A 1 -28.16 -6.49 0.12
CA MET A 1 -27.29 -6.69 1.30
C MET A 1 -25.88 -6.29 0.86
N ASN A 2 -25.24 -5.33 1.53
CA ASN A 2 -23.82 -5.07 1.31
C ASN A 2 -23.06 -6.25 1.91
N THR A 3 -22.53 -7.13 1.08
CA THR A 3 -21.66 -8.22 1.52
C THR A 3 -20.28 -7.65 1.81
N LEU A 4 -19.83 -7.79 3.06
CA LEU A 4 -18.46 -7.46 3.44
C LEU A 4 -17.50 -8.33 2.61
N ALA A 5 -16.53 -7.71 1.95
CA ALA A 5 -15.65 -8.39 0.99
C ALA A 5 -14.19 -7.93 1.12
N PRO A 6 -13.21 -8.83 0.95
CA PRO A 6 -11.79 -8.45 0.90
C PRO A 6 -11.50 -7.43 -0.21
N PHE A 7 -10.65 -6.46 0.07
CA PHE A 7 -10.16 -5.50 -0.93
C PHE A 7 -9.44 -6.19 -2.10
N ALA A 8 -9.42 -5.52 -3.26
CA ALA A 8 -8.72 -6.02 -4.46
C ALA A 8 -7.26 -6.37 -4.16
N TYR A 9 -6.57 -5.58 -3.32
CA TYR A 9 -5.20 -5.86 -2.90
C TYR A 9 -5.04 -7.22 -2.20
N HIS A 10 -5.94 -7.55 -1.26
CA HIS A 10 -5.93 -8.84 -0.58
C HIS A 10 -6.09 -10.00 -1.58
N ASN A 11 -7.03 -9.87 -2.51
CA ASN A 11 -7.28 -10.88 -3.55
C ASN A 11 -6.04 -11.09 -4.43
N THR A 12 -5.44 -10.00 -4.93
CA THR A 12 -4.22 -10.06 -5.75
C THR A 12 -3.06 -10.71 -5.00
N LEU A 13 -2.86 -10.39 -3.72
CA LEU A 13 -1.78 -10.99 -2.92
C LEU A 13 -2.01 -12.47 -2.64
N ARG A 14 -3.26 -12.84 -2.29
CA ARG A 14 -3.67 -14.24 -2.14
C ARG A 14 -3.38 -15.02 -3.41
N ASP A 15 -3.79 -14.51 -4.57
CA ASP A 15 -3.64 -15.20 -5.85
C ASP A 15 -2.17 -15.31 -6.27
N HIS A 16 -1.36 -14.28 -6.00
CA HIS A 16 0.08 -14.31 -6.20
C HIS A 16 0.75 -15.43 -5.38
N PHE A 17 0.35 -15.63 -4.12
CA PHE A 17 0.90 -16.72 -3.31
C PHE A 17 0.31 -18.10 -3.62
N LYS A 18 -0.96 -18.20 -4.01
CA LYS A 18 -1.58 -19.46 -4.46
C LYS A 18 -0.86 -20.06 -5.68
N GLN A 19 -0.28 -19.22 -6.54
CA GLN A 19 0.55 -19.69 -7.67
C GLN A 19 1.83 -20.41 -7.21
N ARG A 20 2.31 -20.15 -5.99
CA ARG A 20 3.50 -20.77 -5.38
C ARG A 20 3.12 -22.01 -4.57
N LYS A 21 2.64 -23.06 -5.26
CA LYS A 21 2.04 -24.28 -4.66
C LYS A 21 2.78 -24.82 -3.43
N LYS A 22 4.09 -25.05 -3.52
CA LYS A 22 4.88 -25.59 -2.41
C LYS A 22 4.86 -24.71 -1.16
N THR A 23 4.99 -23.39 -1.33
CA THR A 23 4.92 -22.44 -0.22
C THR A 23 3.51 -22.41 0.37
N TRP A 24 2.50 -22.35 -0.50
CA TRP A 24 1.10 -22.35 -0.08
C TRP A 24 0.74 -23.59 0.74
N GLU A 25 1.03 -24.79 0.22
CA GLU A 25 0.77 -26.08 0.88
C GLU A 25 1.50 -26.18 2.24
N TRP A 26 2.74 -25.67 2.33
CA TRP A 26 3.48 -25.66 3.59
C TRP A 26 2.79 -24.80 4.66
N PHE A 27 2.35 -23.58 4.31
CA PHE A 27 1.66 -22.70 5.26
C PHE A 27 0.22 -23.16 5.54
N GLN A 28 -0.42 -23.86 4.62
CA GLN A 28 -1.72 -24.48 4.83
C GLN A 28 -1.64 -25.66 5.80
N SER A 29 -0.51 -26.38 5.84
CA SER A 29 -0.32 -27.50 6.75
C SER A 29 -0.36 -27.05 8.22
N ASP A 30 -1.13 -27.74 9.06
CA ASP A 30 -1.30 -27.46 10.49
C ASP A 30 -0.10 -27.91 11.36
N THR A 31 1.02 -28.26 10.73
CA THR A 31 2.13 -29.00 11.34
C THR A 31 2.92 -28.23 12.42
N ILE A 32 2.57 -26.98 12.73
CA ILE A 32 3.21 -26.15 13.77
C ILE A 32 2.16 -25.39 14.58
N LYS A 33 1.25 -26.08 15.28
CA LYS A 33 0.17 -25.39 16.01
C LYS A 33 0.02 -25.72 17.50
N GLU A 34 0.09 -26.97 17.95
CA GLU A 34 -0.32 -27.29 19.33
C GLU A 34 0.56 -26.70 20.46
N LYS A 35 1.89 -26.80 20.36
CA LYS A 35 2.79 -26.31 21.43
C LYS A 35 2.82 -24.78 21.52
N GLN A 36 2.71 -24.10 20.37
CA GLN A 36 2.66 -22.64 20.31
C GLN A 36 1.32 -22.11 20.84
N ILE A 37 0.20 -22.75 20.45
CA ILE A 37 -1.14 -22.45 20.97
C ILE A 37 -1.19 -22.63 22.49
N THR A 38 -0.67 -23.74 23.01
CA THR A 38 -0.69 -24.02 24.45
C THR A 38 0.08 -22.97 25.24
N LYS A 39 1.28 -22.60 24.77
CA LYS A 39 2.08 -21.54 25.39
C LYS A 39 1.34 -20.19 25.34
N PHE A 40 0.79 -19.84 24.18
CA PHE A 40 -0.01 -18.63 23.99
C PHE A 40 -1.19 -18.55 24.97
N LYS A 41 -2.01 -19.60 25.06
CA LYS A 41 -3.16 -19.65 26.00
C LYS A 41 -2.70 -19.54 27.46
N SER A 42 -1.58 -20.18 27.82
CA SER A 42 -0.98 -20.04 29.15
C SER A 42 -0.57 -18.60 29.44
N ASP A 43 0.11 -17.94 28.50
CA ASP A 43 0.60 -16.57 28.70
C ASP A 43 -0.57 -15.56 28.73
N LEU A 44 -1.62 -15.79 27.95
CA LEU A 44 -2.87 -15.02 28.02
C LEU A 44 -3.48 -15.09 29.42
N LEU A 45 -3.61 -16.31 29.99
CA LEU A 45 -4.20 -16.50 31.32
C LEU A 45 -3.36 -15.90 32.46
N LYS A 46 -2.04 -15.82 32.32
CA LYS A 46 -1.16 -15.22 33.33
C LYS A 46 -1.26 -13.70 33.39
N ASN A 47 -1.59 -13.06 32.27
CA ASN A 47 -1.52 -11.61 32.13
C ASN A 47 -2.90 -10.94 31.97
N THR A 48 -3.98 -11.72 32.05
CA THR A 48 -5.34 -11.21 31.87
C THR A 48 -6.33 -11.82 32.86
N TYR A 49 -7.41 -11.09 33.12
CA TYR A 49 -8.61 -11.56 33.80
C TYR A 49 -9.66 -11.97 32.78
N ARG A 50 -10.12 -13.22 32.80
CA ARG A 50 -11.18 -13.70 31.91
C ARG A 50 -12.53 -13.14 32.37
N LEU A 51 -13.24 -12.45 31.49
CA LEU A 51 -14.61 -12.01 31.74
C LEU A 51 -15.54 -13.21 31.54
N ASP A 52 -16.13 -13.73 32.62
CA ASP A 52 -17.04 -14.87 32.52
C ASP A 52 -18.45 -14.45 32.06
N LYS A 53 -19.16 -15.39 31.42
CA LYS A 53 -20.49 -15.14 30.83
C LYS A 53 -21.57 -14.80 31.87
N THR A 54 -21.35 -15.17 33.14
CA THR A 54 -22.32 -14.97 34.22
C THR A 54 -22.15 -13.61 34.88
N SER A 55 -20.91 -13.16 35.07
CA SER A 55 -20.59 -11.86 35.68
C SER A 55 -20.63 -10.70 34.69
N HIS A 56 -20.45 -10.96 33.39
CA HIS A 56 -20.46 -9.93 32.33
C HIS A 56 -21.44 -10.27 31.19
N PRO A 57 -22.72 -10.56 31.48
CA PRO A 57 -23.69 -10.98 30.47
C PRO A 57 -23.88 -9.94 29.34
N GLU A 58 -23.77 -8.66 29.65
CA GLU A 58 -23.93 -7.55 28.70
C GLU A 58 -22.91 -7.60 27.55
N VAL A 59 -21.66 -8.00 27.84
CA VAL A 59 -20.60 -8.15 26.83
C VAL A 59 -20.92 -9.32 25.89
N TYR A 60 -21.40 -10.43 26.46
CA TYR A 60 -21.72 -11.62 25.68
C TYR A 60 -23.05 -11.52 24.92
N GLU A 61 -23.98 -10.67 25.36
CA GLU A 61 -25.16 -10.27 24.58
C GLU A 61 -24.78 -9.52 23.31
N ILE A 62 -23.90 -8.51 23.44
CA ILE A 62 -23.35 -7.78 22.30
C ILE A 62 -22.64 -8.74 21.32
N ILE A 63 -21.82 -9.65 21.84
CA ILE A 63 -21.13 -10.65 21.01
C ILE A 63 -22.12 -11.52 20.24
N ARG A 64 -23.16 -12.04 20.88
CA ARG A 64 -24.18 -12.85 20.20
C ARG A 64 -24.85 -12.08 19.06
N GLU A 65 -25.19 -10.82 19.28
CA GLU A 65 -25.77 -9.97 18.24
C GLU A 65 -24.79 -9.78 17.06
N ILE A 66 -23.51 -9.53 17.34
CA ILE A 66 -22.47 -9.43 16.30
C ILE A 66 -22.37 -10.74 15.52
N GLN A 67 -22.35 -11.88 16.21
CA GLN A 67 -22.24 -13.19 15.59
C GLN A 67 -23.40 -13.50 14.64
N GLU A 68 -24.62 -13.14 15.05
CA GLU A 68 -25.83 -13.27 14.24
C GLU A 68 -25.77 -12.38 12.99
N ILE A 69 -25.33 -11.13 13.12
CA ILE A 69 -25.26 -10.17 11.99
C ILE A 69 -24.15 -10.54 10.99
N LEU A 70 -22.98 -10.94 11.50
CA LEU A 70 -21.80 -11.27 10.67
C LEU A 70 -21.79 -12.73 10.21
N PHE A 71 -22.73 -13.56 10.66
CA PHE A 71 -22.81 -14.99 10.39
C PHE A 71 -21.52 -15.76 10.75
N ILE A 72 -20.93 -15.44 11.90
CA ILE A 72 -19.71 -16.09 12.39
C ILE A 72 -20.03 -17.14 13.46
N ASP A 73 -19.24 -18.23 13.47
CA ASP A 73 -19.42 -19.39 14.33
C ASP A 73 -18.36 -19.50 15.45
N ALA A 74 -17.72 -18.37 15.79
CA ALA A 74 -16.59 -18.34 16.71
C ALA A 74 -16.97 -18.68 18.17
N ASP A 75 -16.12 -19.41 18.87
CA ASP A 75 -16.17 -19.55 20.33
C ASP A 75 -15.43 -18.39 20.97
N VAL A 76 -16.17 -17.33 21.33
CA VAL A 76 -15.59 -16.08 21.82
C VAL A 76 -15.33 -16.13 23.33
N THR A 77 -14.13 -15.74 23.74
CA THR A 77 -13.77 -15.47 25.14
C THR A 77 -13.15 -14.09 25.25
N VAL A 78 -13.67 -13.26 26.17
CA VAL A 78 -13.16 -11.90 26.41
C VAL A 78 -12.31 -11.86 27.67
N TYR A 79 -11.23 -11.09 27.61
CA TYR A 79 -10.27 -10.91 28.68
C TYR A 79 -10.01 -9.42 28.91
N GLN A 80 -9.72 -9.06 30.15
CA GLN A 80 -9.22 -7.75 30.55
C GLN A 80 -7.73 -7.86 30.87
N GLU A 81 -6.89 -7.08 30.21
CA GLU A 81 -5.44 -7.06 30.45
C GLU A 81 -5.09 -6.43 31.81
N TYR A 82 -4.11 -7.01 32.51
CA TYR A 82 -3.59 -6.45 33.76
C TYR A 82 -2.71 -5.22 33.53
N ASN A 83 -2.87 -4.20 34.38
CA ASN A 83 -1.97 -3.04 34.50
C ASN A 83 -1.69 -2.28 33.19
N SER A 84 -2.60 -2.37 32.22
CA SER A 84 -2.48 -1.66 30.95
C SER A 84 -3.15 -0.29 31.07
N THR A 85 -2.41 0.77 30.75
CA THR A 85 -2.94 2.15 30.72
C THR A 85 -3.35 2.60 29.33
N GLN A 86 -2.87 1.90 28.29
CA GLN A 86 -3.23 2.17 26.91
C GLN A 86 -4.60 1.56 26.60
N LEU A 87 -5.49 2.36 26.01
CA LEU A 87 -6.76 1.88 25.51
C LEU A 87 -6.53 1.10 24.22
N ASN A 88 -6.84 -0.20 24.23
CA ASN A 88 -6.71 -1.04 23.05
C ASN A 88 -7.64 -2.25 23.12
N ALA A 89 -7.98 -2.79 21.96
CA ALA A 89 -8.54 -4.13 21.85
C ALA A 89 -7.68 -4.94 20.87
N GLY A 90 -7.67 -6.25 21.04
CA GLY A 90 -6.99 -7.13 20.10
C GLY A 90 -7.53 -8.53 20.15
N ILE A 91 -7.54 -9.19 19.01
CA ILE A 91 -8.03 -10.56 18.85
C ILE A 91 -6.89 -11.53 18.54
N SER A 92 -6.96 -12.72 19.13
CA SER A 92 -6.16 -13.87 18.74
C SER A 92 -7.07 -15.03 18.38
N ILE A 93 -6.81 -15.65 17.24
CA ILE A 93 -7.68 -16.66 16.64
C ILE A 93 -6.97 -17.99 16.62
N VAL A 94 -7.60 -18.99 17.20
CA VAL A 94 -7.10 -20.37 17.22
C VAL A 94 -8.24 -21.27 16.77
N GLU A 95 -8.17 -21.74 15.52
CA GLU A 95 -9.25 -22.53 14.91
C GLU A 95 -10.58 -21.77 14.98
N LYS A 96 -11.56 -22.24 15.78
CA LYS A 96 -12.84 -21.57 16.02
C LYS A 96 -12.84 -20.68 17.26
N GLU A 97 -11.80 -20.71 18.09
CA GLU A 97 -11.71 -19.89 19.29
C GLU A 97 -11.25 -18.47 18.93
N ALA A 98 -12.01 -17.48 19.37
CA ALA A 98 -11.69 -16.06 19.27
C ALA A 98 -11.43 -15.50 20.67
N HIS A 99 -10.18 -15.18 20.97
CA HIS A 99 -9.77 -14.60 22.24
C HIS A 99 -9.59 -13.09 22.08
N ILE A 100 -10.51 -12.30 22.66
CA ILE A 100 -10.46 -10.84 22.60
C ILE A 100 -9.90 -10.31 23.91
N VAL A 101 -8.85 -9.49 23.83
CA VAL A 101 -8.24 -8.81 24.98
C VAL A 101 -8.60 -7.34 24.94
N LEU A 102 -9.16 -6.84 26.03
CA LEU A 102 -9.41 -5.42 26.27
C LEU A 102 -8.30 -4.87 27.17
N SER A 103 -7.63 -3.82 26.72
CA SER A 103 -6.54 -3.12 27.41
C SER A 103 -7.00 -1.75 27.87
N GLY A 104 -6.52 -1.31 29.02
CA GLY A 104 -7.02 -0.08 29.65
C GLY A 104 -8.46 -0.22 30.16
N ASN A 105 -9.14 0.90 30.36
CA ASN A 105 -10.48 0.96 30.94
C ASN A 105 -11.59 1.16 29.89
N LEU A 106 -11.53 0.40 28.78
CA LEU A 106 -12.47 0.52 27.66
C LEU A 106 -13.94 0.43 28.08
N LEU A 107 -14.31 -0.59 28.88
CA LEU A 107 -15.69 -0.81 29.33
C LEU A 107 -16.23 0.34 30.21
N LYS A 108 -15.36 1.21 30.72
CA LYS A 108 -15.75 2.39 31.49
C LYS A 108 -15.87 3.65 30.62
N ILE A 109 -15.05 3.77 29.57
CA ILE A 109 -14.96 4.95 28.72
C ILE A 109 -15.99 4.88 27.58
N LEU A 110 -16.21 3.69 27.03
CA LEU A 110 -17.07 3.47 25.89
C LEU A 110 -18.51 3.20 26.35
N SER A 111 -19.47 3.77 25.61
CA SER A 111 -20.88 3.40 25.72
C SER A 111 -21.11 1.96 25.21
N PRO A 112 -22.25 1.32 25.52
CA PRO A 112 -22.54 -0.03 25.02
C PRO A 112 -22.45 -0.17 23.49
N GLU A 113 -22.93 0.82 22.74
CA GLU A 113 -22.84 0.81 21.26
C GLU A 113 -21.41 1.01 20.76
N GLU A 114 -20.57 1.75 21.49
CA GLU A 114 -19.15 1.89 21.17
C GLU A 114 -18.35 0.63 21.52
N VAL A 115 -18.69 -0.06 22.63
CA VAL A 115 -18.14 -1.40 22.94
C VAL A 115 -18.52 -2.39 21.83
N LYS A 116 -19.78 -2.36 21.37
CA LYS A 116 -20.23 -3.14 20.22
C LYS A 116 -19.44 -2.83 18.96
N ALA A 117 -19.15 -1.55 18.68
CA ALA A 117 -18.32 -1.17 17.54
C ALA A 117 -16.91 -1.78 17.62
N VAL A 118 -16.26 -1.73 18.79
CA VAL A 118 -14.92 -2.33 19.01
C VAL A 118 -14.97 -3.85 18.88
N LEU A 119 -15.91 -4.53 19.52
CA LEU A 119 -16.04 -5.99 19.43
C LEU A 119 -16.39 -6.45 18.01
N ALA A 120 -17.21 -5.68 17.28
CA ALA A 120 -17.53 -5.97 15.89
C ALA A 120 -16.31 -5.81 14.97
N HIS A 121 -15.45 -4.82 15.23
CA HIS A 121 -14.17 -4.68 14.55
C HIS A 121 -13.27 -5.90 14.80
N GLU A 122 -13.07 -6.29 16.06
CA GLU A 122 -12.25 -7.46 16.42
C GLU A 122 -12.78 -8.75 15.78
N LEU A 123 -14.08 -9.01 15.86
CA LEU A 123 -14.72 -10.20 15.27
C LEU A 123 -14.72 -10.18 13.74
N SER A 124 -14.53 -9.01 13.12
CA SER A 124 -14.35 -8.92 11.67
C SER A 124 -12.99 -9.46 11.21
N HIS A 125 -11.94 -9.42 12.05
CA HIS A 125 -10.70 -10.14 11.75
C HIS A 125 -10.93 -11.66 11.69
N TYR A 126 -11.71 -12.20 12.64
CA TYR A 126 -12.10 -13.61 12.60
C TYR A 126 -12.81 -13.94 11.30
N LEU A 127 -13.84 -13.16 10.96
CA LEU A 127 -14.59 -13.34 9.72
C LEU A 127 -13.65 -13.32 8.50
N PHE A 128 -12.76 -12.32 8.40
CA PHE A 128 -11.82 -12.18 7.29
C PHE A 128 -10.96 -13.43 7.09
N PHE A 129 -10.42 -13.99 8.18
CA PHE A 129 -9.59 -15.19 8.12
C PHE A 129 -10.37 -16.47 7.86
N LYS A 130 -11.70 -16.50 8.01
CA LYS A 130 -12.52 -17.66 7.63
C LYS A 130 -13.03 -17.62 6.19
N ILE A 131 -12.84 -16.52 5.48
CA ILE A 131 -13.21 -16.43 4.05
C ILE A 131 -12.37 -17.42 3.23
N GLU A 132 -13.03 -18.08 2.27
CA GLU A 132 -12.40 -19.01 1.33
C GLU A 132 -11.51 -20.05 2.01
N ASP A 133 -12.05 -20.70 3.04
CA ASP A 133 -11.39 -21.80 3.76
C ASP A 133 -9.99 -21.42 4.28
N GLY A 134 -9.87 -20.23 4.88
CA GLY A 134 -8.61 -19.79 5.47
C GLY A 134 -7.60 -19.17 4.49
N SER A 135 -7.97 -18.96 3.22
CA SER A 135 -7.02 -18.49 2.20
C SER A 135 -6.33 -17.17 2.59
N PHE A 136 -7.05 -16.24 3.21
CA PHE A 136 -6.47 -14.96 3.64
C PHE A 136 -5.62 -15.09 4.92
N GLU A 137 -5.93 -16.03 5.81
CA GLU A 137 -5.07 -16.38 6.95
C GLU A 137 -3.72 -16.93 6.46
N VAL A 138 -3.74 -17.86 5.51
CA VAL A 138 -2.54 -18.42 4.88
C VAL A 138 -1.73 -17.33 4.20
N THR A 139 -2.39 -16.44 3.46
CA THR A 139 -1.76 -15.27 2.81
C THR A 139 -1.05 -14.38 3.82
N GLN A 140 -1.71 -14.04 4.93
CA GLN A 140 -1.12 -13.21 5.99
C GLN A 140 0.10 -13.89 6.63
N ARG A 141 -0.01 -15.19 6.94
CA ARG A 141 1.10 -15.96 7.53
C ARG A 141 2.31 -16.01 6.60
N ILE A 142 2.11 -16.19 5.30
CA ILE A 142 3.19 -16.16 4.31
C ILE A 142 3.87 -14.79 4.31
N ILE A 143 3.10 -13.70 4.19
CA ILE A 143 3.70 -12.38 4.03
C ILE A 143 4.40 -11.89 5.31
N ILE A 144 3.85 -12.19 6.49
CA ILE A 144 4.49 -11.89 7.78
C ILE A 144 5.79 -12.67 7.94
N ALA A 145 5.80 -13.96 7.56
CA ALA A 145 7.02 -14.77 7.62
C ALA A 145 8.12 -14.21 6.70
N LEU A 146 7.76 -13.74 5.50
CA LEU A 146 8.71 -13.10 4.58
C LEU A 146 9.20 -11.77 5.13
N ALA A 147 8.32 -10.91 5.66
CA ALA A 147 8.69 -9.61 6.22
C ALA A 147 9.60 -9.72 7.45
N ASN A 148 9.50 -10.81 8.22
CA ASN A 148 10.34 -11.07 9.39
C ASN A 148 11.64 -11.82 9.07
N ASP A 149 11.86 -12.26 7.84
CA ASP A 149 13.12 -12.88 7.43
C ASP A 149 14.11 -11.78 7.01
N TYR A 150 15.21 -11.65 7.74
CA TYR A 150 16.26 -10.65 7.49
C TYR A 150 16.93 -10.76 6.11
N ARG A 151 16.68 -11.85 5.38
CA ARG A 151 17.18 -12.08 4.02
C ARG A 151 16.20 -11.63 2.94
N SER A 152 14.98 -11.23 3.31
CA SER A 152 13.96 -10.75 2.37
C SER A 152 14.19 -9.29 2.00
N ASP A 153 13.76 -8.93 0.79
CA ASP A 153 13.73 -7.54 0.34
C ASP A 153 12.71 -6.71 1.13
N ASP A 154 12.98 -5.42 1.34
CA ASP A 154 12.10 -4.46 2.02
C ASP A 154 10.70 -4.38 1.40
N ALA A 155 10.57 -4.74 0.12
CA ALA A 155 9.28 -4.83 -0.56
C ALA A 155 8.30 -5.80 0.11
N TYR A 156 8.78 -6.86 0.76
CA TYR A 156 7.92 -7.77 1.53
C TYR A 156 7.45 -7.13 2.85
N ILE A 157 8.27 -6.30 3.48
CA ILE A 157 7.87 -5.52 4.66
C ILE A 157 6.76 -4.53 4.28
N GLN A 158 6.93 -3.82 3.16
CA GLN A 158 5.89 -2.90 2.66
C GLN A 158 4.63 -3.62 2.22
N THR A 159 4.75 -4.79 1.59
CA THR A 159 3.60 -5.63 1.22
C THR A 159 2.84 -6.11 2.47
N ALA A 160 3.53 -6.54 3.53
CA ALA A 160 2.92 -6.94 4.80
C ALA A 160 2.18 -5.76 5.44
N ARG A 161 2.80 -4.59 5.45
CA ARG A 161 2.22 -3.34 5.95
C ARG A 161 0.94 -2.98 5.19
N ILE A 162 0.99 -2.88 3.86
CA ILE A 162 -0.19 -2.52 3.05
C ILE A 162 -1.31 -3.55 3.23
N TYR A 163 -0.98 -4.84 3.30
CA TYR A 163 -1.95 -5.90 3.61
C TYR A 163 -2.64 -5.66 4.95
N GLN A 164 -1.88 -5.35 6.01
CA GLN A 164 -2.44 -5.05 7.32
C GLN A 164 -3.33 -3.81 7.29
N LEU A 165 -2.91 -2.72 6.63
CA LEU A 165 -3.70 -1.49 6.56
C LEU A 165 -5.06 -1.70 5.89
N TYR A 166 -5.13 -2.49 4.80
CA TYR A 166 -6.41 -2.84 4.18
C TYR A 166 -7.25 -3.79 5.04
N LEU A 167 -6.63 -4.66 5.85
CA LEU A 167 -7.33 -5.52 6.81
C LEU A 167 -8.04 -4.67 7.87
N GLU A 168 -7.40 -3.63 8.40
CA GLU A 168 -8.03 -2.71 9.34
C GLU A 168 -9.26 -2.00 8.74
N LEU A 169 -9.17 -1.56 7.48
CA LEU A 169 -10.32 -0.97 6.80
C LEU A 169 -11.46 -1.97 6.56
N TYR A 170 -11.13 -3.25 6.34
CA TYR A 170 -12.13 -4.31 6.25
C TYR A 170 -12.85 -4.49 7.60
N CYS A 171 -12.10 -4.48 8.70
CA CYS A 171 -12.66 -4.62 10.04
C CYS A 171 -13.51 -3.41 10.45
N ASP A 172 -13.11 -2.20 10.05
CA ASP A 172 -13.94 -0.99 10.18
C ASP A 172 -15.26 -1.10 9.41
N ALA A 173 -15.22 -1.62 8.18
CA ALA A 173 -16.43 -1.85 7.39
C ALA A 173 -17.34 -2.92 8.04
N GLY A 174 -16.76 -3.94 8.67
CA GLY A 174 -17.53 -4.93 9.44
C GLY A 174 -18.16 -4.35 10.70
N SER A 175 -17.44 -3.48 11.42
CA SER A 175 -17.99 -2.70 12.54
C SER A 175 -19.16 -1.82 12.10
N LEU A 176 -19.02 -1.10 10.99
CA LEU A 176 -20.09 -0.28 10.40
C LEU A 176 -21.30 -1.11 9.99
N LEU A 177 -21.10 -2.31 9.43
CA LEU A 177 -22.19 -3.21 9.05
C LEU A 177 -23.04 -3.62 10.27
N VAL A 178 -22.39 -3.88 11.40
CA VAL A 178 -23.05 -4.24 12.66
C VAL A 178 -23.75 -3.03 13.29
N CYS A 179 -23.02 -1.93 13.49
CA CYS A 179 -23.53 -0.77 14.22
C CYS A 179 -24.53 0.05 13.40
N LYS A 180 -24.46 -0.01 12.06
CA LYS A 180 -25.28 0.78 11.12
C LYS A 180 -25.20 2.30 11.32
N ASP A 181 -24.23 2.76 12.11
CA ASP A 181 -23.94 4.16 12.34
C ASP A 181 -22.43 4.39 12.38
N TYR A 182 -21.91 5.06 11.35
CA TYR A 182 -20.49 5.39 11.28
C TYR A 182 -20.05 6.34 12.40
N LYS A 183 -20.97 7.15 12.95
CA LYS A 183 -20.62 8.10 14.01
C LYS A 183 -20.23 7.39 15.29
N THR A 184 -20.95 6.32 15.65
CA THR A 184 -20.60 5.43 16.76
C THR A 184 -19.23 4.80 16.58
N VAL A 185 -18.93 4.27 15.38
CA VAL A 185 -17.62 3.64 15.09
C VAL A 185 -16.49 4.66 15.18
N ILE A 186 -16.67 5.85 14.59
CA ILE A 186 -15.69 6.95 14.66
C ILE A 186 -15.51 7.42 16.11
N SER A 187 -16.60 7.59 16.86
CA SER A 187 -16.54 8.00 18.27
C SER A 187 -15.72 7.00 19.08
N ALA A 188 -15.99 5.69 18.96
CA ALA A 188 -15.21 4.64 19.62
C ALA A 188 -13.72 4.73 19.25
N LEU A 189 -13.39 4.82 17.96
CA LEU A 189 -12.01 4.95 17.46
C LEU A 189 -11.28 6.16 18.05
N VAL A 190 -11.92 7.32 18.06
CA VAL A 190 -11.31 8.55 18.58
C VAL A 190 -11.17 8.50 20.11
N LYS A 191 -12.16 7.98 20.83
CA LYS A 191 -12.06 7.79 22.29
C LYS A 191 -10.91 6.85 22.65
N MET A 192 -10.73 5.75 21.91
CA MET A 192 -9.60 4.84 22.11
C MET A 192 -8.24 5.53 21.90
N ASN A 193 -8.12 6.38 20.88
CA ASN A 193 -6.85 7.06 20.59
C ASN A 193 -6.55 8.26 21.50
N THR A 194 -7.55 8.85 22.13
CA THR A 194 -7.40 10.11 22.89
C THR A 194 -7.64 9.96 24.39
N GLY A 195 -8.33 8.90 24.83
CA GLY A 195 -8.77 8.73 26.20
C GLY A 195 -9.92 9.65 26.62
N LEU A 196 -10.52 10.40 25.69
CA LEU A 196 -11.68 11.24 25.97
C LEU A 196 -12.92 10.40 26.27
N SER A 197 -13.76 10.87 27.20
CA SER A 197 -15.06 10.24 27.49
C SER A 197 -16.15 10.64 26.50
N GLU A 198 -16.04 11.81 25.88
CA GLU A 198 -17.01 12.37 24.95
C GLU A 198 -16.32 12.86 23.68
N VAL A 199 -16.87 12.49 22.53
CA VAL A 199 -16.34 12.83 21.20
C VAL A 199 -17.50 13.22 20.30
N ASN A 200 -17.31 14.29 19.52
CA ASN A 200 -18.22 14.64 18.43
C ASN A 200 -17.67 14.11 17.10
N ALA A 201 -18.26 13.04 16.58
CA ALA A 201 -17.83 12.40 15.34
C ALA A 201 -17.95 13.32 14.11
N ASP A 202 -18.97 14.19 14.04
CA ASP A 202 -19.14 15.12 12.93
C ASP A 202 -18.01 16.15 12.89
N SER A 203 -17.65 16.70 14.06
CA SER A 203 -16.52 17.62 14.18
C SER A 203 -15.20 16.95 13.80
N TYR A 204 -14.99 15.70 14.21
CA TYR A 204 -13.77 14.97 13.87
C TYR A 204 -13.67 14.65 12.36
N ILE A 205 -14.80 14.36 11.70
CA ILE A 205 -14.85 14.20 10.25
C ILE A 205 -14.43 15.47 9.52
N LEU A 206 -14.94 16.64 9.94
CA LEU A 206 -14.55 17.91 9.33
C LEU A 206 -13.04 18.17 9.48
N GLN A 207 -12.48 17.83 10.64
CA GLN A 207 -11.03 17.86 10.87
C GLN A 207 -10.29 16.90 9.94
N ALA A 208 -10.78 15.66 9.77
CA ALA A 208 -10.18 14.68 8.88
C ALA A 208 -10.18 15.13 7.41
N GLU A 209 -11.27 15.76 6.95
CA GLU A 209 -11.35 16.35 5.61
C GLU A 209 -10.40 17.54 5.44
N GLU A 210 -10.23 18.36 6.49
CA GLU A 210 -9.27 19.46 6.48
C GLU A 210 -7.82 18.96 6.36
N ILE A 211 -7.47 17.88 7.06
CA ILE A 211 -6.16 17.23 6.98
C ILE A 211 -5.88 16.80 5.54
N ILE A 212 -6.77 15.99 4.94
CA ILE A 212 -6.56 15.48 3.57
C ILE A 212 -6.53 16.60 2.52
N LYS A 213 -7.34 17.66 2.69
CA LYS A 213 -7.32 18.81 1.76
C LYS A 213 -5.99 19.58 1.81
N LYS A 214 -5.33 19.62 2.97
CA LYS A 214 -4.06 20.34 3.15
C LYS A 214 -2.85 19.47 2.82
N ASP A 215 -2.89 18.21 3.22
CA ASP A 215 -1.77 17.27 3.15
C ASP A 215 -2.29 15.83 2.92
N PRO A 216 -2.56 15.43 1.67
CA PRO A 216 -3.09 14.10 1.34
C PRO A 216 -1.99 13.03 1.37
N GLU A 217 -1.22 12.99 2.46
CA GLU A 217 -0.19 11.99 2.65
C GLU A 217 -0.81 10.63 2.95
N ALA A 218 -0.15 9.60 2.43
CA ALA A 218 -0.52 8.24 2.73
C ALA A 218 -0.22 7.92 4.19
N SER A 219 -0.86 6.85 4.66
CA SER A 219 -0.56 6.31 5.97
C SER A 219 0.94 6.08 6.12
N LYS A 220 1.47 6.38 7.30
CA LYS A 220 2.87 6.14 7.69
C LYS A 220 2.99 5.06 8.76
N ASN A 221 1.86 4.68 9.36
CA ASN A 221 1.79 3.65 10.39
C ASN A 221 1.98 2.24 9.81
N PHE A 222 2.43 1.31 10.65
CA PHE A 222 2.67 -0.08 10.28
C PHE A 222 1.50 -1.01 10.59
N SER A 223 0.78 -0.76 11.68
CA SER A 223 -0.27 -1.66 12.18
C SER A 223 -1.67 -1.18 11.82
N HIS A 224 -1.93 0.12 11.92
CA HIS A 224 -3.26 0.68 11.67
C HIS A 224 -3.16 1.99 10.91
N PRO A 225 -4.04 2.24 9.91
CA PRO A 225 -4.12 3.56 9.32
C PRO A 225 -4.48 4.59 10.40
N GLU A 226 -4.05 5.82 10.18
CA GLU A 226 -4.33 6.94 11.05
C GLU A 226 -5.85 7.11 11.19
N ALA A 227 -6.29 7.53 12.39
CA ALA A 227 -7.72 7.58 12.70
C ALA A 227 -8.52 8.49 11.75
N TYR A 228 -7.90 9.53 11.20
CA TYR A 228 -8.54 10.40 10.21
C TYR A 228 -8.78 9.65 8.88
N ILE A 229 -7.85 8.79 8.43
CA ILE A 229 -8.01 7.96 7.22
C ILE A 229 -9.15 6.95 7.43
N ARG A 230 -9.13 6.24 8.56
CA ARG A 230 -10.17 5.25 8.92
C ARG A 230 -11.56 5.89 9.02
N SER A 231 -11.65 7.05 9.67
CA SER A 231 -12.90 7.81 9.83
C SER A 231 -13.50 8.26 8.51
N LEU A 232 -12.66 8.72 7.58
CA LEU A 232 -13.12 9.07 6.24
C LEU A 232 -13.56 7.82 5.47
N ALA A 233 -12.79 6.73 5.53
CA ALA A 233 -13.17 5.47 4.87
C ALA A 233 -14.55 4.96 5.33
N LEU A 234 -14.85 5.07 6.64
CA LEU A 234 -16.16 4.75 7.22
C LEU A 234 -17.28 5.65 6.66
N LYS A 235 -17.05 6.97 6.59
CA LYS A 235 -18.01 7.92 6.02
C LYS A 235 -18.34 7.58 4.56
N TYR A 236 -17.33 7.42 3.71
CA TYR A 236 -17.53 7.18 2.28
C TYR A 236 -18.10 5.80 1.96
N SER A 237 -17.82 4.80 2.80
CA SER A 237 -18.43 3.46 2.67
C SER A 237 -19.97 3.50 2.81
N ARG A 238 -20.52 4.46 3.57
CA ARG A 238 -21.97 4.67 3.70
C ARG A 238 -22.54 5.39 2.50
N ASP A 239 -21.91 6.50 2.10
CA ASP A 239 -22.50 7.44 1.15
C ASP A 239 -22.48 6.91 -0.29
N LYS A 240 -21.73 5.83 -0.56
CA LYS A 240 -21.46 5.24 -1.91
C LYS A 240 -20.85 6.22 -2.92
N GLU A 241 -20.72 7.48 -2.56
CA GLU A 241 -19.92 8.49 -3.24
C GLU A 241 -18.50 8.40 -2.69
N LEU A 242 -17.63 7.69 -3.41
CA LEU A 242 -16.22 8.03 -3.37
C LEU A 242 -16.16 9.46 -3.89
N SER A 243 -15.81 10.44 -3.04
CA SER A 243 -15.49 11.77 -3.56
C SER A 243 -14.45 11.58 -4.67
N PRO A 244 -14.71 12.02 -5.92
CA PRO A 244 -13.76 11.89 -7.03
C PRO A 244 -12.38 12.53 -6.74
N ALA A 245 -12.29 13.33 -5.67
CA ALA A 245 -11.09 14.03 -5.26
C ALA A 245 -10.11 13.19 -4.43
N ILE A 246 -10.50 12.01 -3.90
CA ILE A 246 -9.61 11.19 -3.05
C ILE A 246 -9.46 9.80 -3.67
N GLU A 247 -8.27 9.52 -4.19
CA GLU A 247 -7.88 8.18 -4.61
C GLU A 247 -7.56 7.34 -3.37
N TRP A 248 -8.55 6.64 -2.79
CA TRP A 248 -8.39 5.85 -1.54
C TRP A 248 -7.16 4.95 -1.49
N ASN A 249 -6.81 4.38 -2.64
CA ASN A 249 -5.63 3.54 -2.75
C ASN A 249 -4.33 4.31 -2.49
N SER A 250 -4.26 5.60 -2.84
CA SER A 250 -3.08 6.44 -2.59
C SER A 250 -2.93 6.76 -1.10
N LEU A 251 -4.03 6.89 -0.34
CA LEU A 251 -3.95 7.10 1.12
C LEU A 251 -3.46 5.88 1.89
N ILE A 252 -3.54 4.67 1.32
CA ILE A 252 -3.06 3.45 1.96
C ILE A 252 -1.68 3.04 1.42
N LYS A 253 -1.53 2.98 0.10
CA LYS A 253 -0.29 2.53 -0.55
C LYS A 253 0.76 3.61 -0.69
N GLY A 254 0.35 4.87 -0.77
CA GLY A 254 1.22 5.98 -1.15
C GLY A 254 1.47 6.09 -2.64
N ALA A 255 2.11 7.21 -2.99
CA ALA A 255 2.72 7.41 -4.29
C ALA A 255 3.89 6.43 -4.49
N LEU A 256 4.26 6.18 -5.74
CA LEU A 256 5.45 5.39 -6.03
C LEU A 256 6.69 6.07 -5.46
N ASP A 257 7.45 5.31 -4.68
CA ASP A 257 8.68 5.74 -4.03
C ASP A 257 9.60 4.53 -3.96
N LEU A 258 10.82 4.65 -4.50
CA LEU A 258 11.80 3.55 -4.53
C LEU A 258 12.04 2.92 -3.16
N GLU A 259 11.97 3.70 -2.09
CA GLU A 259 12.24 3.24 -0.72
C GLU A 259 11.09 2.42 -0.12
N THR A 260 9.88 2.53 -0.68
CA THR A 260 8.67 1.92 -0.10
C THR A 260 7.85 1.10 -1.09
N LEU A 261 8.42 0.72 -2.25
CA LEU A 261 7.74 -0.13 -3.22
C LEU A 261 7.39 -1.49 -2.62
N ASP A 262 6.12 -1.88 -2.71
CA ASP A 262 5.70 -3.25 -2.49
C ASP A 262 6.05 -4.16 -3.68
N ILE A 263 5.79 -5.48 -3.56
CA ILE A 263 6.14 -6.45 -4.62
C ILE A 263 5.40 -6.22 -5.94
N PHE A 264 4.28 -5.49 -5.94
CA PHE A 264 3.49 -5.20 -7.14
C PHE A 264 3.94 -3.89 -7.78
N GLN A 265 4.16 -2.86 -6.97
CA GLN A 265 4.72 -1.59 -7.39
C GLN A 265 6.13 -1.76 -7.96
N GLN A 266 6.93 -2.71 -7.46
CA GLN A 266 8.20 -3.09 -8.10
C GLN A 266 8.00 -3.59 -9.54
N LYS A 267 6.97 -4.41 -9.79
CA LYS A 267 6.65 -4.88 -11.15
C LYS A 267 6.14 -3.74 -12.04
N GLU A 268 5.37 -2.81 -11.48
CA GLU A 268 4.92 -1.59 -12.17
C GLU A 268 6.11 -0.73 -12.58
N VAL A 269 7.03 -0.41 -11.66
CA VAL A 269 8.24 0.38 -11.96
C VAL A 269 9.12 -0.33 -12.99
N GLN A 270 9.27 -1.66 -12.92
CA GLN A 270 9.97 -2.42 -13.95
C GLN A 270 9.30 -2.31 -15.32
N LYS A 271 7.97 -2.37 -15.38
CA LYS A 271 7.21 -2.16 -16.62
C LYS A 271 7.42 -0.75 -17.17
N TYR A 272 7.33 0.27 -16.32
CA TYR A 272 7.55 1.66 -16.74
C TYR A 272 8.97 1.88 -17.23
N THR A 273 9.96 1.27 -16.58
CA THR A 273 11.35 1.27 -17.05
C THR A 273 11.43 0.71 -18.46
N ARG A 274 10.82 -0.47 -18.71
CA ARG A 274 10.80 -1.06 -20.07
C ARG A 274 10.15 -0.15 -21.09
N ASP A 275 9.05 0.51 -20.75
CA ASP A 275 8.36 1.42 -21.67
C ASP A 275 9.19 2.69 -21.94
N ILE A 276 9.87 3.24 -20.94
CA ILE A 276 10.84 4.33 -21.13
C ILE A 276 12.00 3.89 -22.02
N LEU A 277 12.55 2.68 -21.82
CA LEU A 277 13.61 2.16 -22.69
C LEU A 277 13.16 2.09 -24.15
N LYS A 278 11.89 1.73 -24.43
CA LYS A 278 11.34 1.74 -25.78
C LYS A 278 11.26 3.14 -26.37
N LEU A 279 10.88 4.13 -25.57
CA LEU A 279 10.90 5.54 -25.98
C LEU A 279 12.32 5.98 -26.35
N ILE A 280 13.31 5.64 -25.50
CA ILE A 280 14.72 5.97 -25.74
C ILE A 280 15.20 5.39 -27.08
N ILE A 281 14.84 4.16 -27.43
CA ILE A 281 15.32 3.52 -28.67
C ILE A 281 14.35 3.65 -29.85
N ALA A 282 13.34 4.52 -29.73
CA ALA A 282 12.35 4.69 -30.78
C ALA A 282 12.98 5.16 -32.11
N PRO A 283 13.94 6.10 -32.14
CA PRO A 283 14.63 6.48 -33.37
C PRO A 283 15.66 5.43 -33.79
N ASP A 284 15.76 5.19 -35.10
CA ASP A 284 16.71 4.20 -35.63
C ASP A 284 18.17 4.55 -35.35
N TRP A 285 18.52 5.84 -35.33
CA TRP A 285 19.86 6.31 -35.02
C TRP A 285 20.27 6.05 -33.56
N MET A 286 19.31 6.05 -32.62
CA MET A 286 19.56 5.75 -31.20
C MET A 286 19.63 4.23 -30.96
N ASN A 287 19.14 3.43 -31.90
CA ASN A 287 19.07 1.98 -31.81
C ASN A 287 20.39 1.27 -32.21
N THR A 288 21.52 1.70 -31.65
CA THR A 288 22.83 1.12 -31.94
C THR A 288 23.04 -0.22 -31.22
N SER A 289 24.07 -0.97 -31.63
CA SER A 289 24.42 -2.23 -30.95
C SER A 289 24.79 -2.02 -29.47
N THR A 290 25.44 -0.90 -29.15
CA THR A 290 25.85 -0.52 -27.79
C THR A 290 24.63 -0.23 -26.92
N VAL A 291 23.69 0.56 -27.43
CA VAL A 291 22.41 0.88 -26.76
C VAL A 291 21.57 -0.39 -26.56
N GLN A 292 21.45 -1.24 -27.58
CA GLN A 292 20.74 -2.52 -27.47
C GLN A 292 21.34 -3.45 -26.43
N ASN A 293 22.68 -3.49 -26.33
CA ASN A 293 23.35 -4.27 -25.30
C ASN A 293 23.02 -3.75 -23.89
N LEU A 294 22.89 -2.44 -23.68
CA LEU A 294 22.47 -1.89 -22.40
C LEU A 294 21.00 -2.19 -22.09
N CYS A 295 20.08 -2.09 -23.06
CA CYS A 295 18.70 -2.54 -22.87
C CYS A 295 18.64 -4.00 -22.38
N LYS A 296 19.47 -4.88 -22.96
CA LYS A 296 19.56 -6.29 -22.56
C LYS A 296 20.21 -6.51 -21.19
N LYS A 297 21.05 -5.58 -20.71
CA LYS A 297 21.57 -5.60 -19.33
C LYS A 297 20.48 -5.26 -18.31
N TYR A 298 19.62 -4.29 -18.64
CA TYR A 298 18.45 -3.98 -17.82
C TYR A 298 17.46 -5.15 -17.81
N PHE A 299 17.14 -5.68 -19.00
CA PHE A 299 16.21 -6.79 -19.15
C PHE A 299 16.68 -7.75 -20.23
N SER A 300 17.11 -8.96 -19.84
CA SER A 300 17.66 -9.96 -20.77
C SER A 300 16.72 -10.33 -21.94
N ASP A 301 15.41 -10.18 -21.75
CA ASP A 301 14.33 -10.46 -22.69
C ASP A 301 13.80 -9.20 -23.41
N PHE A 302 14.51 -8.07 -23.34
CA PHE A 302 14.05 -6.81 -23.93
C PHE A 302 13.87 -6.88 -25.45
N THR A 303 12.75 -6.32 -25.93
CA THR A 303 12.43 -6.22 -27.36
C THR A 303 11.85 -4.84 -27.71
N ARG A 304 12.31 -4.25 -28.82
CA ARG A 304 11.86 -2.94 -29.33
C ARG A 304 10.38 -2.91 -29.77
N THR A 305 9.87 -4.01 -30.32
CA THR A 305 8.57 -4.05 -31.04
C THR A 305 7.33 -4.25 -30.18
N ALA A 306 7.48 -4.49 -28.88
CA ALA A 306 6.34 -4.70 -28.01
C ALA A 306 5.64 -3.37 -27.69
N LYS A 307 4.35 -3.25 -28.00
CA LYS A 307 3.54 -2.06 -27.68
C LYS A 307 3.68 -1.70 -26.19
N GLY A 308 4.09 -0.46 -25.92
CA GLY A 308 4.19 0.10 -24.57
C GLY A 308 3.03 1.04 -24.26
N MET A 309 3.06 1.65 -23.07
CA MET A 309 2.19 2.78 -22.71
C MET A 309 2.51 4.02 -23.55
N SER A 310 1.56 4.94 -23.66
CA SER A 310 1.82 6.23 -24.30
C SER A 310 2.73 7.10 -23.42
N VAL A 311 3.34 8.13 -24.03
CA VAL A 311 4.14 9.12 -23.31
C VAL A 311 3.29 9.87 -22.28
N ASP A 312 2.06 10.24 -22.63
CA ASP A 312 1.14 10.93 -21.74
C ASP A 312 0.78 10.07 -20.50
N GLU A 313 0.52 8.78 -20.70
CA GLU A 313 0.26 7.84 -19.60
C GLU A 313 1.45 7.73 -18.64
N LEU A 314 2.67 7.62 -19.19
CA LEU A 314 3.90 7.60 -18.39
C LEU A 314 4.12 8.92 -17.65
N ALA A 315 3.90 10.05 -18.31
CA ALA A 315 4.06 11.38 -17.73
C ALA A 315 3.10 11.59 -16.55
N ASP A 316 1.84 11.17 -16.67
CA ASP A 316 0.86 11.25 -15.59
C ASP A 316 1.22 10.38 -14.37
N ILE A 317 1.78 9.19 -14.61
CA ILE A 317 2.27 8.30 -13.55
C ILE A 317 3.47 8.93 -12.84
N ILE A 318 4.46 9.38 -13.61
CA ILE A 318 5.70 9.97 -13.10
C ILE A 318 5.40 11.23 -12.30
N LYS A 319 4.52 12.11 -12.81
CA LYS A 319 4.11 13.34 -12.13
C LYS A 319 3.59 13.10 -10.70
N LYS A 320 2.92 11.97 -10.47
CA LYS A 320 2.35 11.59 -9.16
C LYS A 320 3.35 10.86 -8.25
N ALA A 321 4.49 10.43 -8.77
CA ALA A 321 5.51 9.71 -8.01
C ALA A 321 6.37 10.64 -7.14
N LYS A 322 7.06 10.06 -6.14
CA LYS A 322 8.01 10.79 -5.29
C LYS A 322 9.33 11.04 -6.02
N THR A 323 10.13 11.96 -5.50
CA THR A 323 11.43 12.38 -6.07
C THR A 323 12.38 11.21 -6.32
N SER A 324 12.37 10.17 -5.48
CA SER A 324 13.21 8.98 -5.67
C SER A 324 12.95 8.27 -7.00
N ILE A 325 11.69 8.23 -7.46
CA ILE A 325 11.31 7.68 -8.77
C ILE A 325 11.73 8.62 -9.90
N HIS A 326 11.63 9.94 -9.70
CA HIS A 326 12.10 10.92 -10.69
C HIS A 326 13.60 10.81 -10.91
N ASP A 327 14.35 10.70 -9.82
CA ASP A 327 15.79 10.51 -9.83
C ASP A 327 16.15 9.18 -10.50
N TYR A 328 15.44 8.09 -10.17
CA TYR A 328 15.63 6.78 -10.82
C TYR A 328 15.51 6.85 -12.34
N PHE A 329 14.39 7.34 -12.87
CA PHE A 329 14.20 7.44 -14.32
C PHE A 329 15.16 8.44 -14.97
N SER A 330 15.57 9.48 -14.25
CA SER A 330 16.61 10.40 -14.70
C SER A 330 17.97 9.71 -14.83
N TYR A 331 18.35 8.82 -13.92
CA TYR A 331 19.58 8.02 -14.09
C TYR A 331 19.46 7.01 -15.22
N VAL A 332 18.28 6.39 -15.42
CA VAL A 332 18.03 5.53 -16.58
C VAL A 332 18.26 6.34 -17.88
N LEU A 333 17.69 7.54 -18.00
CA LEU A 333 17.94 8.41 -19.15
C LEU A 333 19.43 8.77 -19.31
N LEU A 334 20.13 9.03 -18.21
CA LEU A 334 21.56 9.36 -18.25
C LEU A 334 22.42 8.18 -18.73
N ASP A 335 22.12 6.96 -18.29
CA ASP A 335 22.84 5.76 -18.73
C ASP A 335 22.83 5.67 -20.25
N PHE A 336 21.66 5.87 -20.87
CA PHE A 336 21.49 5.79 -22.32
C PHE A 336 22.04 7.00 -23.07
N ALA A 337 22.00 8.19 -22.46
CA ALA A 337 22.65 9.38 -23.02
C ALA A 337 24.18 9.23 -23.16
N ARG A 338 24.79 8.31 -22.41
CA ARG A 338 26.26 8.18 -22.28
C ARG A 338 26.81 6.82 -22.70
N VAL A 339 25.96 5.83 -22.97
CA VAL A 339 26.40 4.46 -23.24
C VAL A 339 27.19 4.34 -24.54
N ASP A 340 26.81 5.11 -25.57
CA ASP A 340 27.43 5.06 -26.88
C ASP A 340 28.18 6.36 -27.17
N ALA A 341 29.51 6.27 -27.29
CA ALA A 341 30.36 7.43 -27.54
C ALA A 341 30.18 7.97 -28.97
N ASP A 342 29.73 7.13 -29.91
CA ASP A 342 29.55 7.52 -31.32
C ASP A 342 28.32 8.41 -31.53
N LEU A 343 27.39 8.45 -30.55
CA LEU A 343 26.22 9.32 -30.56
C LEU A 343 26.50 10.71 -29.98
N GLU A 344 27.72 10.95 -29.50
CA GLU A 344 28.22 12.22 -28.98
C GLU A 344 27.23 12.94 -28.03
N GLU A 345 26.83 14.17 -28.38
CA GLU A 345 25.90 15.01 -27.60
C GLU A 345 24.43 14.85 -28.06
N LEU A 346 24.19 14.19 -29.20
CA LEU A 346 22.86 14.00 -29.78
C LEU A 346 21.99 13.12 -28.88
N ALA A 347 22.57 12.02 -28.36
CA ALA A 347 21.88 11.12 -27.42
C ALA A 347 21.44 11.87 -26.14
N LEU A 348 22.27 12.77 -25.62
CA LEU A 348 21.94 13.59 -24.46
C LEU A 348 20.81 14.59 -24.75
N GLY A 349 20.77 15.14 -25.96
CA GLY A 349 19.65 15.98 -26.37
C GLY A 349 18.34 15.25 -26.43
N TYR A 350 18.35 14.07 -27.02
CA TYR A 350 17.16 13.27 -27.17
C TYR A 350 16.58 12.83 -25.82
N THR A 351 17.44 12.45 -24.88
CA THR A 351 16.98 12.11 -23.53
C THR A 351 16.50 13.33 -22.73
N LEU A 352 16.99 14.54 -23.03
CA LEU A 352 16.45 15.79 -22.47
C LEU A 352 15.03 16.07 -22.99
N GLU A 353 14.76 15.82 -24.27
CA GLU A 353 13.42 15.93 -24.86
C GLU A 353 12.46 14.91 -24.22
N ILE A 354 12.89 13.65 -24.09
CA ILE A 354 12.11 12.63 -23.37
C ILE A 354 11.84 13.06 -21.93
N ALA A 355 12.85 13.61 -21.23
CA ALA A 355 12.66 14.07 -19.86
C ALA A 355 11.62 15.19 -19.76
N GLU A 356 11.57 16.12 -20.72
CA GLU A 356 10.53 17.15 -20.77
C GLU A 356 9.13 16.55 -20.97
N GLN A 357 8.97 15.64 -21.93
CA GLN A 357 7.70 14.97 -22.19
C GLN A 357 7.20 14.16 -20.97
N LEU A 358 8.13 13.55 -20.22
CA LEU A 358 7.84 12.79 -19.00
C LEU A 358 7.75 13.66 -17.74
N GLN A 359 7.85 14.99 -17.85
CA GLN A 359 7.84 15.94 -16.73
C GLN A 359 8.99 15.74 -15.71
N LEU A 360 10.14 15.26 -16.19
CA LEU A 360 11.37 14.99 -15.44
C LEU A 360 12.46 16.06 -15.65
N GLN A 361 12.19 17.13 -16.40
CA GLN A 361 13.22 18.08 -16.85
C GLN A 361 14.04 18.69 -15.69
N GLU A 362 13.42 18.96 -14.54
CA GLU A 362 14.11 19.52 -13.38
C GLU A 362 15.07 18.49 -12.74
N ALA A 363 14.56 17.29 -12.42
CA ALA A 363 15.34 16.21 -11.83
C ALA A 363 16.49 15.78 -12.77
N TYR A 364 16.18 15.61 -14.05
CA TYR A 364 17.17 15.17 -15.04
C TYR A 364 18.26 16.21 -15.27
N SER A 365 17.90 17.49 -15.43
CA SER A 365 18.90 18.58 -15.57
C SER A 365 19.82 18.67 -14.34
N LYS A 366 19.29 18.48 -13.13
CA LYS A 366 20.08 18.45 -11.90
C LYS A 366 21.07 17.28 -11.90
N ILE A 367 20.63 16.08 -12.28
CA ILE A 367 21.47 14.88 -12.36
C ILE A 367 22.55 15.03 -13.43
N VAL A 368 22.19 15.44 -14.65
CA VAL A 368 23.16 15.65 -15.75
C VAL A 368 24.24 16.64 -15.34
N ARG A 369 23.86 17.78 -14.74
CA ARG A 369 24.83 18.78 -14.27
C ARG A 369 25.75 18.24 -13.20
N LYS A 370 25.22 17.47 -12.26
CA LYS A 370 25.98 16.86 -11.16
C LYS A 370 26.99 15.84 -11.70
N GLU A 371 26.51 14.87 -12.48
CA GLU A 371 27.34 13.75 -12.95
C GLU A 371 28.36 14.17 -14.01
N LEU A 372 28.01 15.13 -14.88
CA LEU A 372 28.94 15.70 -15.87
C LEU A 372 29.76 16.89 -15.34
N LYS A 373 29.59 17.26 -14.07
CA LYS A 373 30.30 18.37 -13.41
C LYS A 373 30.17 19.71 -14.15
N LEU A 374 28.98 20.00 -14.67
CA LEU A 374 28.70 21.19 -15.47
C LEU A 374 28.19 22.35 -14.60
N THR A 375 28.72 23.55 -14.85
CA THR A 375 28.11 24.79 -14.33
C THR A 375 26.77 25.06 -15.03
N ALA A 376 25.89 25.85 -14.41
CA ALA A 376 24.61 26.22 -15.04
C ALA A 376 24.79 26.88 -16.41
N ARG A 377 25.83 27.70 -16.57
CA ARG A 377 26.17 28.34 -17.84
C ARG A 377 26.63 27.32 -18.88
N ALA A 378 27.55 26.43 -18.51
CA ALA A 378 28.06 25.39 -19.42
C ALA A 378 26.94 24.45 -19.88
N PHE A 379 26.03 24.07 -18.97
CA PHE A 379 24.88 23.25 -19.31
C PHE A 379 23.92 23.96 -20.27
N LYS A 380 23.63 25.25 -20.05
CA LYS A 380 22.78 26.01 -20.97
C LYS A 380 23.39 26.11 -22.38
N THR A 381 24.69 26.36 -22.47
CA THR A 381 25.40 26.38 -23.76
C THR A 381 25.36 25.02 -24.45
N LEU A 382 25.48 23.93 -23.68
CA LEU A 382 25.34 22.56 -24.19
C LEU A 382 23.93 22.31 -24.74
N GLN A 383 22.88 22.72 -24.02
CA GLN A 383 21.49 22.61 -24.49
C GLN A 383 21.24 23.39 -25.78
N GLU A 384 21.76 24.61 -25.88
CA GLU A 384 21.64 25.44 -27.09
C GLU A 384 22.33 24.81 -28.30
N LYS A 385 23.52 24.21 -28.10
CA LYS A 385 24.25 23.49 -29.16
C LYS A 385 23.49 22.25 -29.63
N ILE A 386 23.06 21.42 -28.68
CA ILE A 386 22.32 20.18 -28.93
C ILE A 386 21.02 20.43 -29.70
N LEU A 387 20.27 21.49 -29.34
CA LEU A 387 19.02 21.84 -30.02
C LEU A 387 19.24 22.11 -31.52
N GLN A 388 20.35 22.75 -31.88
CA GLN A 388 20.70 23.00 -33.28
C GLN A 388 21.10 21.73 -34.05
N GLU A 389 21.63 20.72 -33.36
CA GLU A 389 21.99 19.43 -33.95
C GLU A 389 20.76 18.53 -34.13
N LEU A 390 19.86 18.48 -33.15
CA LEU A 390 18.62 17.71 -33.23
C LEU A 390 17.68 18.20 -34.35
N VAL A 391 17.56 19.52 -34.55
CA VAL A 391 16.76 20.08 -35.65
C VAL A 391 17.26 19.58 -37.01
N LYS A 392 18.58 19.48 -37.20
CA LYS A 392 19.17 18.97 -38.46
C LYS A 392 18.88 17.48 -38.68
N VAL A 393 18.86 16.67 -37.63
CA VAL A 393 18.54 15.23 -37.73
C VAL A 393 17.06 15.04 -38.07
N ASN A 394 16.17 15.80 -37.43
CA ASN A 394 14.73 15.76 -37.71
C ASN A 394 14.38 16.27 -39.12
N GLU A 395 15.07 17.31 -39.62
CA GLU A 395 14.89 17.84 -40.98
C GLU A 395 15.37 16.86 -42.09
N ASN A 396 16.28 15.95 -41.77
CA ASN A 396 16.79 14.93 -42.70
C ASN A 396 15.88 13.69 -42.82
N GLY A 397 14.72 13.67 -42.15
CA GLY A 397 13.75 12.58 -42.24
C GLY A 397 14.11 11.33 -41.42
N GLU A 398 15.10 11.42 -40.53
CA GLU A 398 15.42 10.36 -39.57
C GLU A 398 14.50 10.48 -38.34
N ASN A 399 13.26 9.99 -38.50
CA ASN A 399 12.21 9.76 -37.50
C ASN A 399 12.49 10.33 -36.08
N GLY A 400 12.25 11.63 -35.90
CA GLY A 400 12.12 12.24 -34.58
C GLY A 400 10.87 11.73 -33.84
N LEU A 401 10.72 12.09 -32.57
CA LEU A 401 9.61 11.71 -31.67
C LEU A 401 8.19 12.03 -32.19
N TYR A 402 8.07 12.77 -33.30
CA TYR A 402 6.82 13.32 -33.85
C TYR A 402 6.21 12.52 -35.02
N GLN A 403 6.55 11.24 -35.19
CA GLN A 403 5.82 10.39 -36.14
C GLN A 403 4.76 9.56 -35.40
N GLU A 404 3.49 9.93 -35.62
CA GLU A 404 2.29 9.18 -35.19
C GLU A 404 2.20 7.77 -35.79
#